data_AF-G2FJ05-F1
#
_entry.id   AF-G2FJ05-F1
#
_cell.length_a   1.000
_cell.length_b   1.000
_cell.length_c   1.000
_cell.angle_alpha   90.00
_cell.angle_beta   90.00
_cell.angle_gamma   90.00
#
_symmetry.space_group_name_H-M   'P 1'
#
loop_
_entity.id
_entity.type
_entity.pdbx_description
1 polymer ?
#
loop_
_entity_poly.entity_id
_entity_poly.type
_entity_poly.pdbx_seq_one_letter_code
_entity_poly.pdbx_strand_id
1 'polypeptide(L)' 'MICGPGHIAQAHQPDEYLPLEHIAPAIKLIESLIGRFCL' A
#
# COMPACT_ATOMS: atom_id res chain seq x y z
N MET A 1 -12.97 2.85 -4.94
CA MET A 1 -11.81 3.29 -4.13
C MET A 1 -10.61 2.47 -4.56
N ILE A 2 -9.47 3.12 -4.79
CA ILE A 2 -8.19 2.46 -5.09
C ILE A 2 -7.22 2.92 -4.01
N CYS A 3 -6.59 1.98 -3.30
CA CYS A 3 -5.65 2.29 -2.22
C CYS A 3 -4.50 1.28 -2.22
N GLY A 4 -3.27 1.79 -2.07
CA GLY A 4 -2.05 1.01 -2.01
C GLY A 4 -0.91 1.85 -1.39
N PRO A 5 0.20 1.21 -1.00
CA PRO A 5 1.34 1.91 -0.42
C PRO A 5 2.06 2.79 -1.46
N GLY A 6 2.69 3.87 -1.01
CA GLY A 6 3.45 4.78 -1.88
C GLY A 6 2.77 6.11 -2.11
N HIS A 7 3.35 6.92 -3.00
CA HIS A 7 2.84 8.24 -3.35
C HIS A 7 2.79 8.41 -4.87
N ILE A 8 1.65 8.85 -5.41
CA ILE A 8 1.44 8.91 -6.87
C ILE A 8 2.43 9.82 -7.59
N ALA A 9 2.88 10.91 -6.94
CA ALA A 9 3.87 11.82 -7.53
C ALA A 9 5.25 11.19 -7.75
N GLN A 10 5.51 10.01 -7.16
CA GLN A 10 6.75 9.28 -7.34
C GLN A 10 6.67 8.29 -8.53
N ALA A 11 5.46 7.86 -8.92
CA ALA A 11 5.30 6.91 -10.02
C ALA A 11 5.90 7.46 -11.34
N HIS A 12 6.54 6.58 -12.10
CA HIS A 12 7.19 6.89 -13.39
C HIS A 12 8.33 7.91 -13.32
N GLN A 13 8.92 8.14 -12.15
CA GLN A 13 10.17 8.89 -12.05
C GLN A 13 11.37 7.98 -12.33
N PRO A 14 12.49 8.52 -12.86
CA PRO A 14 13.70 7.72 -13.13
C PRO A 14 14.25 6.96 -11.93
N ASP A 15 14.03 7.49 -10.72
CA ASP A 15 14.43 6.95 -9.43
C ASP A 15 13.22 6.38 -8.65
N GLU A 16 12.29 5.70 -9.34
CA GLU A 16 11.11 5.08 -8.72
C GLU A 16 11.44 4.27 -7.44
N TYR A 17 10.79 4.59 -6.32
CA TYR A 17 11.01 3.93 -5.04
C TYR A 17 9.75 3.87 -4.17
N LEU A 18 9.73 2.91 -3.24
CA LEU A 18 8.70 2.76 -2.23
C LEU A 18 9.33 2.84 -0.82
N PRO A 19 8.93 3.81 0.04
CA PRO A 19 9.37 3.83 1.44
C PRO A 19 8.99 2.56 2.19
N LEU A 20 9.94 1.95 2.91
CA LEU A 20 9.70 0.74 3.69
C LEU A 20 8.61 0.93 4.75
N GLU A 21 8.51 2.14 5.31
CA GLU A 21 7.47 2.49 6.29
C GLU A 21 6.04 2.37 5.75
N HIS A 22 5.85 2.46 4.43
CA HIS A 22 4.53 2.30 3.81
C HIS A 22 4.08 0.84 3.67
N ILE A 23 5.00 -0.12 3.79
CA ILE A 23 4.71 -1.54 3.57
C ILE A 23 3.86 -2.11 4.71
N ALA A 24 4.31 -1.98 5.96
CA ALA A 24 3.62 -2.58 7.10
C ALA A 24 2.18 -2.06 7.30
N PRO A 25 1.88 -0.76 7.15
CA PRO A 25 0.50 -0.26 7.20
C PRO A 25 -0.38 -0.83 6.08
N ALA A 26 0.14 -0.97 4.86
CA ALA A 26 -0.63 -1.52 3.74
C ALA A 26 -0.98 -3.01 3.95
N ILE A 27 -0.04 -3.80 4.46
CA ILE A 27 -0.29 -5.20 4.84
C ILE A 27 -1.42 -5.26 5.87
N LYS A 28 -1.32 -4.50 6.97
CA LYS A 28 -2.34 -4.46 8.03
C LYS A 28 -3.73 -4.08 7.50
N LEU A 29 -3.81 -3.14 6.56
CA LEU A 29 -5.07 -2.76 5.93
C LEU A 29 -5.69 -3.94 5.18
N ILE A 30 -4.93 -4.60 4.31
CA ILE A 30 -5.42 -5.74 3.53
C ILE A 30 -5.82 -6.90 4.45
N GLU A 31 -4.99 -7.24 5.43
CA GLU A 31 -5.30 -8.27 6.44
C GLU A 31 -6.61 -7.97 7.17
N SER A 32 -6.83 -6.71 7.55
CA SER A 32 -8.08 -6.28 8.23
C SER A 32 -9.30 -6.41 7.32
N LEU A 33 -9.16 -6.12 6.01
CA LEU A 33 -10.24 -6.26 5.04
C LEU A 33 -10.57 -7.74 4.79
N ILE A 34 -9.54 -8.58 4.62
CA ILE A 34 -9.71 -10.03 4.49
C ILE A 34 -10.42 -10.59 5.73
N GLY A 35 -9.95 -10.22 6.93
CA GLY A 35 -10.55 -10.67 8.19
C GLY A 35 -11.99 -10.22 8.41
N ARG A 36 -12.44 -9.14 7.74
CA ARG A 36 -13.83 -8.65 7.85
C ARG A 36 -14.76 -9.26 6.82
N PHE A 37 -14.26 -9.57 5.62
CA PHE A 37 -15.12 -9.88 4.47
C PHE A 37 -14.94 -11.30 3.91
N CYS A 38 -13.90 -12.02 4.31
CA CYS A 38 -13.57 -13.33 3.76
C CYS A 38 -13.46 -14.45 4.81
N LEU A 39 -13.38 -14.12 6.10
CA LEU A 39 -13.36 -15.04 7.24
C LEU A 39 -14.62 -14.81 8.08
#